data_AF-A0A1R3GR81-F1
#
_entry.id   AF-A0A1R3GR81-F1
#
_cell.length_a   1.000
_cell.length_b   1.000
_cell.length_c   1.000
_cell.angle_alpha   90.00
_cell.angle_beta   90.00
_cell.angle_gamma   90.00
#
_symmetry.space_group_name_H-M   'P 1'
#
loop_
_entity.id
_entity.type
_entity.pdbx_description
1 polymer ?
#
loop_
_entity_poly.entity_id
_entity_poly.type
_entity_poly.pdbx_seq_one_letter_code
_entity_poly.pdbx_strand_id
1 'polypeptide(L)'
;MMTDYKQAMVAGADACFVDAPRNDDELKEIGRHTKGYRVCNMLEGGVTPLHTPEELKAMGFHLIVHPLTALYASARALVDVLKTLKENGTTKNHLDKMATFEEFNQLVKLESWFELEARYSNIKSAVGIKS
;
A
#
# COMPACT_ATOMS: atom_id res chain seq x y z
N MET A 1 -1.93 7.18 -26.94
CA MET A 1 -1.05 6.65 -25.88
C MET A 1 0.36 7.25 -25.91
N MET A 2 1.24 6.94 -26.87
CA MET A 2 2.58 7.55 -26.86
C MET A 2 2.61 9.07 -27.18
N THR A 3 1.59 9.58 -27.87
CA THR A 3 1.51 11.02 -28.21
C THR A 3 1.15 11.88 -27.00
N ASP A 4 0.32 11.34 -26.10
CA ASP A 4 -0.28 12.09 -24.99
C ASP A 4 0.76 12.41 -23.90
N TYR A 5 1.66 11.47 -23.59
CA TYR A 5 2.74 11.76 -22.62
C TYR A 5 3.75 12.77 -23.16
N LYS A 6 4.04 12.76 -24.47
CA LYS A 6 4.99 13.71 -25.08
C LYS A 6 4.47 15.14 -24.91
N GLN A 7 3.17 15.35 -25.10
CA GLN A 7 2.53 16.65 -24.88
C GLN A 7 2.58 17.06 -23.42
N ALA A 8 2.31 16.14 -22.48
CA ALA A 8 2.41 16.41 -21.04
C ALA A 8 3.84 16.80 -20.60
N MET A 9 4.87 16.13 -21.12
CA MET A 9 6.27 16.48 -20.84
C MET A 9 6.64 17.84 -21.44
N VAL A 10 6.16 18.18 -22.65
CA VAL A 10 6.33 19.52 -23.24
C VAL A 10 5.63 20.59 -22.41
N ALA A 11 4.49 20.26 -21.79
CA ALA A 11 3.76 21.14 -20.88
C ALA A 11 4.42 21.28 -19.49
N GLY A 12 5.55 20.61 -19.24
CA GLY A 12 6.34 20.77 -18.01
C GLY A 12 6.07 19.74 -16.92
N ALA A 13 5.46 18.59 -17.23
CA ALA A 13 5.34 17.50 -16.27
C ALA A 13 6.72 16.92 -15.87
N ASP A 14 6.93 16.62 -14.58
CA ASP A 14 8.17 16.02 -14.08
C ASP A 14 8.30 14.52 -14.39
N ALA A 15 7.16 13.84 -14.47
CA ALA A 15 7.09 12.40 -14.67
C ALA A 15 6.02 12.04 -15.70
N CYS A 16 6.29 11.01 -16.49
CA CYS A 16 5.31 10.38 -17.37
C CYS A 16 4.74 9.11 -16.75
N PHE A 17 3.45 8.90 -16.97
CA PHE A 17 2.74 7.66 -16.67
C PHE A 17 2.16 7.12 -17.97
N VAL A 18 2.66 5.98 -18.43
CA VAL A 18 2.11 5.27 -19.59
C VAL A 18 1.25 4.15 -19.06
N ASP A 19 -0.04 4.22 -19.37
CA ASP A 19 -1.03 3.31 -18.80
C ASP A 19 -0.93 1.90 -19.41
N ALA A 20 -1.23 0.91 -18.57
CA ALA A 20 -1.43 -0.51 -18.90
C ALA A 20 -0.51 -1.15 -19.97
N PRO A 21 0.83 -1.06 -19.88
CA PRO A 21 1.73 -1.82 -20.76
C PRO A 21 1.51 -3.32 -20.57
N ARG A 22 1.47 -4.10 -21.65
CA ARG A 22 0.97 -5.50 -21.64
C ARG A 22 2.06 -6.55 -21.50
N ASN A 23 3.32 -6.19 -21.67
CA ASN A 23 4.46 -7.09 -21.64
C ASN A 23 5.77 -6.32 -21.38
N ASP A 24 6.83 -7.08 -21.12
CA ASP A 24 8.16 -6.55 -20.81
C ASP A 24 8.77 -5.73 -21.96
N ASP A 25 8.45 -6.07 -23.21
CA ASP A 25 8.97 -5.35 -24.37
C ASP A 25 8.37 -3.94 -24.45
N GLU A 26 7.07 -3.80 -24.19
CA GLU A 26 6.41 -2.50 -24.05
C GLU A 26 6.98 -1.70 -22.87
N LEU A 27 7.22 -2.33 -21.73
CA LEU A 27 7.85 -1.69 -20.56
C LEU A 27 9.26 -1.16 -20.88
N LYS A 28 10.10 -1.98 -21.52
CA LYS A 28 11.44 -1.58 -21.97
C LYS A 28 11.36 -0.48 -23.02
N GLU A 29 10.38 -0.52 -23.91
CA GLU A 29 10.18 0.49 -24.93
C GLU A 29 9.82 1.86 -24.34
N ILE A 30 8.95 1.88 -23.34
CA ILE A 30 8.63 3.07 -22.55
C ILE A 30 9.90 3.61 -21.87
N GLY A 31 10.67 2.72 -21.22
CA GLY A 31 11.95 3.04 -20.60
C GLY A 31 12.95 3.72 -21.53
N ARG A 32 13.02 3.25 -22.78
CA ARG A 32 13.93 3.78 -23.81
C ARG A 32 13.46 5.12 -24.40
N HIS A 33 12.16 5.29 -24.62
CA HIS A 33 11.65 6.34 -25.51
C HIS A 33 11.02 7.54 -24.82
N THR A 34 10.59 7.44 -23.56
CA THR A 34 10.05 8.61 -22.86
C THR A 34 11.18 9.45 -22.24
N LYS A 35 10.92 10.70 -21.87
CA LYS A 35 11.89 11.58 -21.18
C LYS A 35 11.38 11.87 -19.77
N GLY A 36 12.28 12.26 -18.86
CA GLY A 36 11.94 12.58 -17.47
C GLY A 36 11.74 11.34 -16.59
N TYR A 37 11.16 11.54 -15.41
CA TYR A 37 10.84 10.44 -14.51
C TYR A 37 9.69 9.60 -15.08
N ARG A 38 9.62 8.33 -14.67
CA ARG A 38 8.64 7.38 -15.19
C ARG A 38 7.99 6.66 -14.04
N VAL A 39 6.67 6.65 -14.05
CA VAL A 39 5.85 5.96 -13.06
C VAL A 39 5.36 4.65 -13.67
N CYS A 40 5.46 3.55 -12.93
CA CYS A 40 4.86 2.28 -13.27
C CYS A 40 3.79 1.90 -12.23
N ASN A 41 2.65 1.40 -12.70
CA ASN A 41 1.59 0.91 -11.83
C ASN A 41 1.61 -0.62 -11.79
N MET A 42 1.90 -1.18 -10.62
CA MET A 42 1.82 -2.61 -10.35
C MET A 42 0.44 -2.91 -9.78
N LEU A 43 -0.41 -3.52 -10.61
CA LEU A 43 -1.79 -3.85 -10.28
C LEU A 43 -1.99 -5.37 -10.31
N GLU A 44 -2.30 -5.96 -9.16
CA GLU A 44 -2.55 -7.41 -9.06
C GLU A 44 -3.81 -7.81 -9.83
N GLY A 45 -3.67 -8.70 -10.81
CA GLY A 45 -4.78 -9.08 -11.69
C GLY A 45 -5.07 -8.08 -12.83
N GLY A 46 -4.21 -7.06 -12.99
CA GLY A 46 -4.21 -6.19 -14.17
C GLY A 46 -3.57 -6.85 -15.41
N VAL A 47 -3.45 -6.09 -16.49
CA VAL A 47 -2.82 -6.57 -17.74
C VAL A 47 -1.30 -6.39 -17.78
N THR A 48 -0.75 -5.54 -16.90
CA THR A 48 0.69 -5.32 -16.78
C THR A 48 1.32 -6.42 -15.93
N PRO A 49 2.36 -7.12 -16.40
CA PRO A 49 3.03 -8.13 -15.60
C PRO A 49 3.65 -7.49 -14.35
N LEU A 50 3.54 -8.19 -13.21
CA LEU A 50 4.10 -7.74 -11.95
C LEU A 50 5.62 -7.87 -11.96
N HIS A 51 6.29 -6.84 -11.46
CA HIS A 51 7.74 -6.76 -11.40
C HIS A 51 8.19 -6.17 -10.06
N THR A 52 9.41 -6.51 -9.68
CA THR A 52 10.11 -5.90 -8.54
C THR A 52 10.58 -4.49 -8.87
N PRO A 53 10.89 -3.68 -7.84
CA PRO A 53 11.54 -2.39 -8.04
C PRO A 53 12.84 -2.44 -8.82
N GLU A 54 13.64 -3.48 -8.59
CA GLU A 54 14.94 -3.67 -9.24
C GLU A 54 14.77 -3.94 -10.75
N GLU A 55 13.81 -4.80 -11.12
CA GLU A 55 13.49 -5.08 -12.52
C GLU A 55 12.97 -3.83 -13.23
N LEU A 56 12.03 -3.11 -12.63
CA LEU A 56 11.47 -1.88 -13.21
C LEU A 56 12.52 -0.78 -13.31
N LYS A 57 13.42 -0.68 -12.34
CA LYS A 57 14.58 0.22 -12.41
C LYS A 57 15.50 -0.14 -13.58
N ALA A 58 15.78 -1.42 -13.79
CA ALA A 58 16.56 -1.88 -14.95
C ALA A 58 15.86 -1.57 -16.28
N MET A 59 14.53 -1.51 -16.29
CA MET A 59 13.71 -1.06 -17.42
C MET A 59 13.56 0.47 -17.51
N GLY A 60 14.15 1.26 -16.62
CA GLY A 60 14.16 2.73 -16.69
C GLY A 60 13.01 3.43 -15.96
N PHE A 61 12.30 2.74 -15.07
CA PHE A 61 11.27 3.34 -14.20
C PHE A 61 11.86 3.87 -12.89
N HIS A 62 11.17 4.83 -12.28
CA HIS A 62 11.68 5.61 -11.14
C HIS A 62 10.73 5.61 -9.95
N LEU A 63 9.42 5.57 -10.21
CA LEU A 63 8.39 5.52 -9.19
C LEU A 63 7.47 4.34 -9.49
N ILE A 64 7.16 3.56 -8.47
CA ILE A 64 6.37 2.35 -8.59
C ILE A 64 5.22 2.46 -7.61
N VAL A 65 4.00 2.37 -8.14
CA VAL A 65 2.79 2.49 -7.33
C VAL A 65 2.08 1.14 -7.28
N HIS A 66 1.60 0.80 -6.09
CA HIS A 66 0.84 -0.40 -5.76
C HIS A 66 -0.54 0.04 -5.24
N PRO A 67 -1.44 0.54 -6.12
CA PRO A 67 -2.59 1.33 -5.71
C PRO A 67 -3.66 0.50 -4.98
N LEU A 68 -3.80 -0.79 -5.31
CA LEU A 68 -4.87 -1.64 -4.78
C LEU A 68 -4.38 -2.76 -3.87
N THR A 69 -3.07 -2.95 -3.70
CA THR A 69 -2.50 -4.06 -2.91
C THR A 69 -3.09 -4.12 -1.50
N ALA A 70 -3.09 -2.99 -0.78
CA ALA A 70 -3.66 -2.92 0.57
C ALA A 70 -5.18 -3.19 0.56
N LEU A 71 -5.91 -2.61 -0.40
CA LEU A 71 -7.36 -2.79 -0.50
C LEU A 71 -7.75 -4.23 -0.79
N TYR A 72 -7.07 -4.90 -1.74
CA TYR A 72 -7.33 -6.29 -2.09
C TYR A 72 -7.00 -7.24 -0.94
N ALA A 73 -5.88 -7.00 -0.24
CA ALA A 73 -5.53 -7.75 0.96
C ALA A 73 -6.59 -7.59 2.06
N SER A 74 -7.01 -6.35 2.34
CA SER A 74 -8.06 -6.07 3.33
C SER A 74 -9.40 -6.69 2.95
N ALA A 75 -9.82 -6.57 1.69
CA ALA A 75 -11.08 -7.13 1.21
C ALA A 75 -11.12 -8.66 1.37
N ARG A 76 -10.02 -9.36 1.05
CA ARG A 76 -9.90 -10.81 1.27
C ARG A 76 -10.05 -11.15 2.75
N ALA A 77 -9.28 -10.49 3.62
CA ALA A 77 -9.32 -10.74 5.07
C ALA A 77 -10.71 -10.50 5.66
N LEU A 78 -11.40 -9.42 5.23
CA LEU A 78 -12.76 -9.11 5.65
C LEU A 78 -13.77 -10.20 5.25
N VAL A 79 -13.68 -10.69 4.01
CA VAL A 79 -14.55 -11.80 3.56
C VAL A 79 -14.32 -13.05 4.40
N ASP A 80 -13.06 -13.40 4.66
CA ASP A 80 -12.70 -14.62 5.38
C ASP A 80 -13.15 -14.59 6.86
N VAL A 81 -12.94 -13.46 7.56
CA VAL A 81 -13.36 -13.33 8.96
C VAL A 81 -14.87 -13.27 9.12
N LEU A 82 -15.57 -12.54 8.23
CA LEU A 82 -17.03 -12.41 8.31
C LEU A 82 -17.73 -13.71 7.94
N LYS A 83 -17.17 -14.49 7.01
CA LYS A 83 -17.63 -15.85 6.73
C LYS A 83 -17.49 -16.74 7.96
N THR A 84 -16.30 -16.75 8.57
CA THR A 84 -16.04 -17.52 9.80
C THR A 84 -17.02 -17.17 10.92
N LEU A 85 -17.25 -15.87 11.14
CA LEU A 85 -18.18 -15.38 12.14
C LEU A 85 -19.62 -15.82 11.85
N LYS A 86 -20.05 -15.76 10.58
CA LYS A 86 -21.39 -16.18 10.15
C LYS A 86 -21.62 -17.68 10.34
N GLU A 87 -20.64 -18.51 9.99
CA GLU A 87 -20.76 -19.97 10.02
C GLU A 87 -20.65 -20.54 11.44
N ASN A 88 -19.74 -19.98 12.26
CA ASN A 88 -19.41 -20.55 13.57
C ASN A 88 -19.98 -19.77 14.75
N GLY A 89 -20.52 -18.57 14.52
CA GLY A 89 -20.95 -17.65 15.59
C GLY A 89 -19.80 -17.09 16.45
N THR A 90 -18.55 -17.34 16.06
CA THR A 90 -17.36 -16.93 16.82
C THR A 90 -16.10 -16.91 15.95
N THR A 91 -15.09 -16.14 16.37
CA THR A 91 -13.78 -16.01 15.71
C THR A 91 -12.66 -16.79 16.42
N LYS A 92 -12.97 -17.58 17.46
CA LYS A 92 -11.98 -18.30 18.30
C LYS A 92 -10.93 -19.10 17.51
N ASN A 93 -11.32 -19.69 16.38
CA ASN A 93 -10.45 -20.52 15.55
C ASN A 93 -9.81 -19.74 14.37
N HIS A 94 -9.82 -18.41 14.41
CA HIS A 94 -9.33 -17.54 13.34
C HIS A 94 -8.45 -16.39 13.84
N LEU A 95 -7.98 -16.51 15.09
CA LEU A 95 -7.19 -15.47 15.75
C LEU A 95 -5.80 -15.29 15.10
N ASP A 96 -5.26 -16.35 14.48
CA ASP A 96 -3.98 -16.32 13.76
C ASP A 96 -4.01 -15.45 12.48
N LYS A 97 -5.20 -15.02 12.05
CA LYS A 97 -5.43 -14.15 10.90
C LYS A 97 -5.76 -12.70 11.28
N MET A 98 -5.67 -12.36 12.57
CA MET A 98 -6.00 -11.03 13.08
C MET A 98 -4.81 -10.43 13.80
N ALA A 99 -4.78 -9.10 13.88
CA ALA A 99 -3.89 -8.43 14.81
C ALA A 99 -4.30 -8.75 16.24
N THR A 100 -3.31 -9.04 17.08
CA THR A 100 -3.47 -9.11 18.53
C THR A 100 -3.74 -7.72 19.11
N PHE A 101 -4.19 -7.67 20.37
CA PHE A 101 -4.37 -6.42 21.10
C PHE A 101 -3.06 -5.63 21.19
N GLU A 102 -1.95 -6.31 21.45
CA GLU A 102 -0.63 -5.70 21.55
C GLU A 102 -0.17 -5.13 20.20
N GLU A 103 -0.23 -5.92 19.12
CA GLU A 103 0.13 -5.46 17.77
C GLU A 103 -0.71 -4.26 17.33
N PHE A 104 -2.02 -4.27 17.59
CA PHE A 104 -2.89 -3.16 17.24
C PHE A 104 -2.54 -1.90 18.05
N ASN A 105 -2.29 -2.03 19.35
CA ASN A 105 -1.91 -0.90 20.20
C ASN A 105 -0.57 -0.30 19.79
N GLN A 106 0.41 -1.12 19.41
CA GLN A 106 1.68 -0.65 18.87
C GLN A 106 1.47 0.08 17.52
N LEU A 107 0.63 -0.47 16.63
CA LEU A 107 0.32 0.12 15.34
C LEU A 107 -0.30 1.52 15.47
N VAL A 108 -1.28 1.68 16.36
CA VAL A 108 -1.94 2.98 16.61
C VAL A 108 -1.17 3.87 17.59
N LYS A 109 -0.01 3.39 18.07
CA LYS A 109 0.88 4.06 19.02
C LYS A 109 0.19 4.48 20.31
N LEU A 110 -0.62 3.59 20.90
CA LEU A 110 -1.40 3.87 22.11
C LEU A 110 -0.55 4.42 23.26
N GLU A 111 0.66 3.87 23.47
CA GLU A 111 1.57 4.35 24.53
C GLU A 111 1.94 5.83 24.35
N SER A 112 2.19 6.26 23.11
CA SER A 112 2.52 7.67 22.84
C SER A 112 1.36 8.61 23.16
N TRP A 113 0.12 8.14 23.06
CA TRP A 113 -1.05 8.89 23.48
C TRP A 113 -1.14 9.01 25.00
N PHE A 114 -0.81 7.95 25.75
CA PHE A 114 -0.76 8.01 27.21
C PHE A 114 0.36 8.93 27.71
N GLU A 115 1.53 8.91 27.09
CA GLU A 115 2.61 9.85 27.40
C GLU A 115 2.20 11.31 27.13
N LEU A 116 1.47 11.54 26.03
CA LEU A 116 0.94 12.85 25.69
C LEU A 116 -0.10 13.31 26.72
N GLU A 117 -1.03 12.43 27.10
CA GLU A 117 -2.02 12.70 28.14
C GLU A 117 -1.35 13.05 29.47
N ALA A 118 -0.40 12.23 29.92
CA ALA A 118 0.32 12.45 31.18
C ALA A 118 1.06 13.79 31.21
N ARG A 119 1.60 14.25 30.07
CA ARG A 119 2.28 15.54 29.97
C ARG A 119 1.35 16.74 30.17
N TYR A 120 0.11 16.63 29.72
CA TYR A 120 -0.84 17.75 29.71
C TYR A 120 -1.97 17.60 30.74
N SER A 121 -2.03 16.49 31.47
CA SER A 121 -3.01 16.27 32.51
C SER A 121 -2.66 17.06 33.77
N ASN A 122 -3.59 17.92 34.21
CA ASN A 122 -3.54 18.57 35.52
C ASN A 122 -4.09 17.67 36.64
N ILE A 123 -4.42 16.42 36.34
CA ILE A 123 -4.93 15.44 37.31
C ILE A 123 -3.73 14.66 37.86
N LYS A 124 -3.48 14.73 39.18
CA LYS A 124 -2.53 13.82 39.85
C LYS A 124 -3.02 12.39 39.62
N SER A 125 -2.33 11.64 38.76
CA SER A 125 -2.73 10.30 38.33
C SER A 125 -2.85 9.35 39.52
N ALA A 126 -4.07 8.88 39.80
CA ALA A 126 -4.36 7.79 40.75
C ALA A 126 -4.51 6.43 40.06
N VAL A 127 -4.02 6.28 38.82
CA VAL A 127 -4.18 5.05 38.05
C VAL A 127 -2.84 4.34 37.94
N GLY A 128 -2.61 3.40 38.85
CA GLY A 128 -1.61 2.37 38.68
C GLY A 128 -2.08 1.39 37.61
N ILE A 129 -1.38 1.35 36.48
CA ILE A 129 -1.57 0.32 35.47
C ILE A 129 -0.63 -0.84 35.85
N LYS A 130 -1.21 -1.95 36.29
CA LYS A 130 -0.49 -3.20 36.50
C LYS A 130 -0.13 -3.78 35.13
N SER A 131 1.16 -4.06 34.96
CA SER A 131 1.75 -4.96 33.96
C SER A 131 1.13 -6.35 34.00
#